data_AF-A0AAV9K1S8-F1
#
_entry.id   AF-A0AAV9K1S8-F1
#
_cell.length_a   1.000
_cell.length_b   1.000
_cell.length_c   1.000
_cell.angle_alpha   90.00
_cell.angle_beta   90.00
_cell.angle_gamma   90.00
#
_symmetry.space_group_name_H-M   'P 1'
#
loop_
_entity.id
_entity.type
_entity.pdbx_description
1 polymer ?
#
loop_
_entity_poly.entity_id
_entity_poly.type
_entity_poly.pdbx_seq_one_letter_code
_entity_poly.pdbx_strand_id
1 'polypeptide(L)'
;MLSRSLNNLHHNPLYHGFYMERKGPKINHLSFADDIIIFTSERKHSLKLIMHTLATYERVSGQLINKAKSHFMLHSNAFRTTCDRIKKSTGFHKKEAPITYLGCPIAAGRYKNIYFSELINKIVNRITGWNSKMLSYGGKATLIKHVLQALPIHILSAISPPSIILKQLQSILADFFWGWRNDKKKYHWSSWRNLSFPYDEGGIGVRLMRDVCQAFQLKQWWTFRSKQTL
;
A
#
# COMPACT_ATOMS: atom_id res chain seq x y z
N MET A 1 5.37 16.79 18.22
CA MET A 1 5.12 18.24 18.13
C MET A 1 4.38 18.60 16.84
N LEU A 2 4.91 18.23 15.66
CA LEU A 2 4.27 18.52 14.37
C LEU A 2 2.82 18.02 14.25
N SER A 3 2.54 16.76 14.64
CA SER A 3 1.18 16.20 14.59
C SER A 3 0.16 17.00 15.40
N ARG A 4 0.58 17.56 16.54
CA ARG A 4 -0.28 18.44 17.36
C ARG A 4 -0.54 19.76 16.65
N SER A 5 0.48 20.37 16.04
CA SER A 5 0.32 21.61 15.27
C SER A 5 -0.57 21.42 14.05
N LEU A 6 -0.44 20.29 13.34
CA LEU A 6 -1.32 19.94 12.21
C LEU A 6 -2.77 19.71 12.68
N ASN A 7 -2.99 19.04 13.80
CA ASN A 7 -4.34 18.89 14.37
C ASN A 7 -4.95 20.25 14.74
N ASN A 8 -4.15 21.17 15.28
CA ASN A 8 -4.63 22.51 15.63
C ASN A 8 -5.10 23.32 14.41
N LEU A 9 -4.60 23.02 13.19
CA LEU A 9 -5.08 23.68 11.97
C LEU A 9 -6.57 23.47 11.75
N HIS A 10 -7.13 22.34 12.19
CA HIS A 10 -8.55 22.05 12.00
C HIS A 10 -9.49 22.90 12.86
N HIS A 11 -8.95 23.61 13.86
CA HIS A 11 -9.68 24.62 14.63
C HIS A 11 -9.64 26.01 13.99
N ASN A 12 -8.81 26.23 12.96
CA ASN A 12 -8.73 27.51 12.27
C ASN A 12 -9.86 27.62 11.23
N PRO A 13 -10.74 28.64 11.29
CA PRO A 13 -11.87 28.78 10.37
C PRO A 13 -11.45 28.98 8.90
N LEU A 14 -10.22 29.45 8.66
CA LEU A 14 -9.68 29.64 7.31
C LEU A 14 -9.08 28.35 6.74
N TYR A 15 -8.85 27.33 7.58
CA TYR A 15 -8.30 26.06 7.15
C TYR A 15 -9.38 25.12 6.66
N HIS A 16 -9.23 24.70 5.41
CA HIS A 16 -10.09 23.69 4.81
C HIS A 16 -9.30 22.39 4.69
N GLY A 17 -9.69 21.41 5.51
CA GLY A 17 -9.12 20.06 5.50
C GLY A 17 -9.56 19.23 4.30
N PHE A 18 -9.01 18.03 4.21
CA PHE A 18 -9.36 17.04 3.21
C PHE A 18 -10.49 16.12 3.71
N TYR A 19 -11.39 15.76 2.80
CA TYR A 19 -12.46 14.80 3.03
C TYR A 19 -12.42 13.75 1.93
N MET A 20 -12.49 12.47 2.30
CA MET A 20 -12.59 11.40 1.32
C MET A 20 -14.00 11.31 0.73
N GLU A 21 -15.02 11.56 1.55
CA GLU A 21 -16.44 11.64 1.18
C GLU A 21 -17.06 12.91 1.78
N ARG A 22 -18.09 13.50 1.14
CA ARG A 22 -18.68 14.79 1.57
C ARG A 22 -19.17 14.81 3.02
N LYS A 23 -19.60 13.67 3.56
CA LYS A 23 -20.03 13.48 4.96
C LYS A 23 -19.08 12.59 5.76
N GLY A 24 -17.91 12.31 5.19
CA GLY A 24 -16.89 11.50 5.83
C GLY A 24 -16.11 12.28 6.88
N PRO A 25 -15.31 11.56 7.69
CA PRO A 25 -14.39 12.17 8.64
C PRO A 25 -13.35 13.04 7.93
N LYS A 26 -12.91 14.11 8.62
CA LYS A 26 -11.76 14.92 8.19
C LYS A 26 -10.49 14.09 8.35
N ILE A 27 -9.70 13.99 7.29
CA ILE A 27 -8.39 13.32 7.33
C ILE A 27 -7.32 14.41 7.33
N ASN A 28 -6.39 14.34 8.28
CA ASN A 28 -5.37 15.38 8.52
C ASN A 28 -4.01 14.95 7.98
N HIS A 29 -3.43 13.90 8.56
CA HIS A 29 -2.12 13.38 8.19
C HIS A 29 -1.94 11.91 8.59
N LEU A 30 -1.04 11.22 7.90
CA LEU A 30 -0.45 9.95 8.33
C LEU A 30 1.03 10.22 8.64
N SER A 31 1.52 9.71 9.77
CA SER A 31 2.89 9.94 10.22
C SER A 31 3.49 8.67 10.79
N PHE A 32 4.68 8.30 10.31
CA PHE A 32 5.48 7.21 10.85
C PHE A 32 6.96 7.62 10.78
N ALA A 33 7.62 7.69 11.94
CA ALA A 33 8.97 8.25 12.06
C ALA A 33 9.08 9.62 11.34
N ASP A 34 9.95 9.71 10.32
CA ASP A 34 10.18 10.89 9.49
C ASP A 34 9.27 10.99 8.25
N ASP A 35 8.56 9.91 7.89
CA ASP A 35 7.66 9.87 6.74
C ASP A 35 6.26 10.37 7.11
N ILE A 36 5.88 11.52 6.54
CA ILE A 36 4.58 12.17 6.78
C ILE A 36 3.84 12.42 5.47
N ILE A 37 2.56 12.04 5.43
CA ILE A 37 1.62 12.40 4.38
C ILE A 37 0.59 13.36 4.97
N ILE A 38 0.46 14.55 4.38
CA ILE A 38 -0.52 15.56 4.79
C ILE A 38 -1.67 15.58 3.78
N PHE A 39 -2.90 15.49 4.28
CA PHE A 39 -4.13 15.58 3.50
C PHE A 39 -4.74 16.96 3.68
N THR A 40 -4.85 17.71 2.59
CA THR A 40 -5.36 19.08 2.62
C THR A 40 -6.15 19.43 1.36
N SER A 41 -7.00 20.44 1.46
CA SER A 41 -7.54 21.13 0.29
C SER A 41 -6.45 21.85 -0.51
N GLU A 42 -6.68 21.96 -1.81
CA GLU A 42 -5.94 22.73 -2.80
C GLU A 42 -6.12 24.26 -2.70
N ARG A 43 -6.90 24.74 -1.72
CA ARG A 43 -7.14 26.16 -1.46
C ARG A 43 -5.84 26.86 -1.00
N LYS A 44 -5.59 28.05 -1.53
CA LYS A 44 -4.39 28.85 -1.26
C LYS A 44 -4.18 29.13 0.24
N HIS A 45 -5.25 29.44 0.98
CA HIS A 45 -5.18 29.70 2.42
C HIS A 45 -4.79 28.44 3.21
N SER A 46 -5.39 27.29 2.94
CA SER A 46 -5.02 26.01 3.59
C SER A 46 -3.55 25.67 3.35
N LEU A 47 -3.08 25.78 2.11
CA LEU A 47 -1.69 25.50 1.75
C LEU A 47 -0.71 26.43 2.50
N LYS A 48 -1.02 27.73 2.57
CA LYS A 48 -0.20 28.70 3.33
C LYS A 48 -0.13 28.34 4.81
N LEU A 49 -1.25 27.96 5.43
CA LEU A 49 -1.29 27.58 6.84
C LEU A 49 -0.45 26.32 7.11
N ILE A 50 -0.48 25.33 6.21
CA ILE A 50 0.37 24.15 6.30
C ILE A 50 1.83 24.54 6.20
N MET A 51 2.22 25.31 5.18
CA MET A 51 3.61 25.71 5.00
C MET A 51 4.12 26.56 6.18
N HIS A 52 3.27 27.41 6.76
CA HIS A 52 3.61 28.15 7.98
C HIS A 52 3.80 27.23 9.20
N THR A 53 2.94 26.21 9.33
CA THR A 53 3.05 25.20 10.40
C THR A 53 4.35 24.40 10.27
N LEU A 54 4.69 24.01 9.04
CA LEU A 54 5.93 23.33 8.71
C LEU A 54 7.16 24.19 9.01
N ALA A 55 7.18 25.45 8.57
CA ALA A 55 8.28 26.37 8.87
C ALA A 55 8.44 26.64 10.38
N THR A 56 7.32 26.76 11.10
CA THR A 56 7.34 26.90 12.56
C THR A 56 7.93 25.66 13.22
N TYR A 57 7.58 24.47 12.73
CA TYR A 57 8.17 23.23 13.20
C TYR A 57 9.67 23.18 12.94
N GLU A 58 10.13 23.55 11.75
CA GLU A 58 11.56 23.58 11.42
C GLU A 58 12.33 24.50 12.39
N ARG A 59 11.79 25.70 12.63
CA ARG A 59 12.39 26.68 13.54
C ARG A 59 12.48 26.21 14.98
N VAL A 60 11.44 25.53 15.48
CA VAL A 60 11.36 25.14 16.90
C VAL A 60 12.05 23.80 17.17
N SER A 61 11.99 22.85 16.23
CA SER A 61 12.60 21.53 16.40
C SER A 61 14.06 21.47 15.94
N GLY A 62 14.50 22.41 15.09
CA GLY A 62 15.80 22.35 14.41
C GLY A 62 15.87 21.33 13.27
N GLN A 63 14.80 20.56 13.02
CA GLN A 63 14.74 19.60 11.92
C GLN A 63 14.29 20.28 10.64
N LEU A 64 14.94 19.98 9.51
CA LEU A 64 14.59 20.57 8.21
C LEU A 64 13.83 19.58 7.34
N ILE A 65 12.85 20.09 6.61
CA ILE A 65 12.07 19.33 5.64
C ILE A 65 12.90 19.16 4.38
N ASN A 66 13.10 17.90 3.99
CA ASN A 66 13.79 17.59 2.76
C ASN A 66 12.88 17.88 1.55
N LYS A 67 12.99 19.09 0.98
CA LYS A 67 12.20 19.53 -0.18
C LYS A 67 12.44 18.68 -1.44
N ALA A 68 13.63 18.07 -1.58
CA ALA A 68 13.94 17.21 -2.71
C ALA A 68 13.25 15.83 -2.61
N LYS A 69 13.03 15.33 -1.39
CA LYS A 69 12.24 14.11 -1.13
C LYS A 69 10.75 14.38 -0.96
N SER A 70 10.36 15.62 -0.69
CA SER A 70 8.96 16.03 -0.49
C SER A 70 8.27 16.30 -1.83
N HIS A 71 7.08 15.73 -1.99
CA HIS A 71 6.30 15.83 -3.22
C HIS A 71 4.83 16.07 -2.90
N PHE A 72 4.08 16.61 -3.86
CA PHE A 72 2.63 16.63 -3.78
C PHE A 72 2.00 15.73 -4.84
N MET A 73 0.85 15.15 -4.52
CA MET A 73 0.06 14.33 -5.43
C MET A 73 -1.33 14.94 -5.60
N LEU A 74 -1.87 14.84 -6.80
CA LEU A 74 -3.22 15.26 -7.14
C LEU A 74 -3.94 14.15 -7.92
N HIS A 75 -5.26 14.23 -7.98
CA HIS A 75 -6.04 13.39 -8.89
C HIS A 75 -5.59 13.61 -10.34
N SER A 76 -5.67 12.57 -11.19
CA SER A 76 -5.21 12.60 -12.59
C SER A 76 -5.88 13.71 -13.40
N ASN A 77 -7.14 14.02 -13.08
CA ASN A 77 -7.95 15.00 -13.79
C ASN A 77 -7.86 16.41 -13.16
N ALA A 78 -6.91 16.66 -12.27
CA ALA A 78 -6.76 17.98 -11.67
C ALA A 78 -6.29 19.02 -12.70
N PHE A 79 -6.90 20.20 -12.68
CA PHE A 79 -6.54 21.30 -13.58
C PHE A 79 -5.08 21.73 -13.40
N ARG A 80 -4.42 22.08 -14.52
CA ARG A 80 -3.05 22.62 -14.52
C ARG A 80 -2.89 23.82 -13.59
N THR A 81 -3.87 24.73 -13.59
CA THR A 81 -3.92 25.90 -12.69
C THR A 81 -3.85 25.53 -11.21
N THR A 82 -4.45 24.39 -10.83
CA THR A 82 -4.38 23.87 -9.45
C THR A 82 -2.99 23.31 -9.15
N CYS A 83 -2.41 22.56 -10.09
CA CYS A 83 -1.04 22.06 -9.98
C CYS A 83 -0.03 23.21 -9.79
N ASP A 84 -0.13 24.26 -10.62
CA ASP A 84 0.77 25.42 -10.56
C ASP A 84 0.60 26.21 -9.26
N ARG A 85 -0.64 26.35 -8.78
CA ARG A 85 -0.93 26.97 -7.48
C ARG A 85 -0.27 26.22 -6.33
N ILE A 86 -0.36 24.89 -6.31
CA ILE A 86 0.25 24.07 -5.25
C ILE A 86 1.78 24.17 -5.35
N LYS A 87 2.34 23.97 -6.53
CA LYS A 87 3.78 24.08 -6.78
C LYS A 87 4.34 25.44 -6.33
N LYS A 88 3.66 26.54 -6.64
CA LYS A 88 4.05 27.90 -6.21
C LYS A 88 3.91 28.10 -4.70
N SER A 89 2.92 27.47 -4.07
CA SER A 89 2.66 27.65 -2.64
C SER A 89 3.57 26.81 -1.76
N THR A 90 3.90 25.58 -2.18
CA THR A 90 4.69 24.62 -1.38
C THR A 90 6.15 24.54 -1.80
N GLY A 91 6.46 24.84 -3.06
CA GLY A 91 7.78 24.61 -3.64
C GLY A 91 8.09 23.14 -3.93
N PHE A 92 7.13 22.22 -3.73
CA PHE A 92 7.32 20.79 -3.99
C PHE A 92 7.04 20.42 -5.45
N HIS A 93 7.64 19.33 -5.91
CA HIS A 93 7.36 18.78 -7.23
C HIS A 93 6.12 17.88 -7.20
N LYS A 94 5.37 17.88 -8.31
CA LYS A 94 4.26 16.95 -8.50
C LYS A 94 4.84 15.54 -8.70
N LYS A 95 4.32 14.56 -7.98
CA LYS A 95 4.58 13.14 -8.22
C LYS A 95 3.31 12.47 -8.72
N GLU A 96 3.45 11.62 -9.74
CA GLU A 96 2.33 10.84 -10.26
C GLU A 96 2.01 9.66 -9.34
N ALA A 97 0.73 9.24 -9.32
CA ALA A 97 0.30 8.09 -8.56
C ALA A 97 0.80 6.77 -9.21
N PRO A 98 1.24 5.78 -8.42
CA PRO A 98 1.13 5.72 -6.97
C PRO A 98 2.35 6.33 -6.27
N ILE A 99 2.15 6.89 -5.09
CA ILE A 99 3.25 7.15 -4.15
C ILE A 99 3.40 5.96 -3.21
N THR A 100 4.62 5.54 -2.90
CA THR A 100 4.86 4.46 -1.94
C THR A 100 4.99 5.04 -0.53
N TYR A 101 4.21 4.52 0.41
CA TYR A 101 4.27 4.86 1.83
C TYR A 101 4.32 3.59 2.66
N LEU A 102 5.39 3.40 3.45
CA LEU A 102 5.61 2.18 4.24
C LEU A 102 5.49 0.88 3.40
N GLY A 103 5.98 0.92 2.16
CA GLY A 103 5.89 -0.20 1.21
C GLY A 103 4.52 -0.40 0.55
N CYS A 104 3.51 0.39 0.92
CA CYS A 104 2.17 0.33 0.35
C CYS A 104 1.98 1.40 -0.73
N PRO A 105 1.44 1.04 -1.92
CA PRO A 105 1.10 2.04 -2.92
C PRO A 105 -0.12 2.85 -2.46
N ILE A 106 -0.01 4.18 -2.47
CA ILE A 106 -1.12 5.11 -2.25
C ILE A 106 -1.43 5.77 -3.59
N ALA A 107 -2.68 5.65 -4.01
CA ALA A 107 -3.17 6.24 -5.25
C ALA A 107 -4.56 6.82 -5.04
N ALA A 108 -4.91 7.83 -5.83
CA ALA A 108 -6.27 8.33 -5.90
C ALA A 108 -7.10 7.43 -6.82
N GLY A 109 -8.26 6.98 -6.36
CA GLY A 109 -9.20 6.17 -7.14
C GLY A 109 -8.95 4.66 -7.04
N ARG A 110 -9.34 3.92 -8.09
CA ARG A 110 -9.20 2.45 -8.13
C ARG A 110 -7.74 2.04 -8.29
N TYR A 111 -7.30 1.06 -7.50
CA TYR A 111 -5.98 0.48 -7.63
C TYR A 111 -5.80 -0.19 -8.99
N LYS A 112 -4.74 0.19 -9.71
CA LYS A 112 -4.35 -0.40 -10.99
C LYS A 112 -3.45 -1.60 -10.75
N ASN A 113 -3.49 -2.57 -11.67
CA ASN A 113 -2.65 -3.77 -11.61
C ASN A 113 -1.14 -3.42 -11.54
N ILE A 114 -0.71 -2.38 -12.28
CA ILE A 114 0.68 -1.93 -12.33
C ILE A 114 1.25 -1.52 -10.97
N TYR A 115 0.39 -1.12 -10.01
CA TYR A 115 0.82 -0.70 -8.68
C TYR A 115 1.37 -1.85 -7.82
N PHE A 116 1.11 -3.10 -8.20
CA PHE A 116 1.57 -4.30 -7.50
C PHE A 116 2.71 -5.03 -8.22
N SER A 117 3.24 -4.43 -9.29
CA SER A 117 4.35 -4.99 -10.09
C SER A 117 5.59 -5.26 -9.22
N GLU A 118 5.94 -4.34 -8.32
CA GLU A 118 7.07 -4.52 -7.40
C GLU A 118 6.89 -5.73 -6.48
N LEU A 119 5.68 -5.93 -5.93
CA LEU A 119 5.35 -7.10 -5.11
C LEU A 119 5.50 -8.40 -5.90
N ILE A 120 4.95 -8.43 -7.11
CA ILE A 120 5.05 -9.60 -8.00
C ILE A 120 6.51 -9.89 -8.31
N ASN A 121 7.28 -8.87 -8.70
CA ASN A 121 8.70 -9.01 -9.00
C ASN A 121 9.50 -9.50 -7.80
N LYS A 122 9.21 -9.03 -6.58
CA LYS A 122 9.84 -9.54 -5.35
C LYS A 122 9.61 -11.03 -5.16
N ILE A 123 8.38 -11.50 -5.39
CA ILE A 123 8.02 -12.93 -5.27
C ILE A 123 8.71 -13.75 -6.37
N VAL A 124 8.66 -13.27 -7.62
CA VAL A 124 9.32 -13.92 -8.76
C VAL A 124 10.84 -14.02 -8.52
N ASN A 125 11.49 -12.94 -8.07
CA ASN A 125 12.93 -12.93 -7.80
C ASN A 125 13.34 -13.91 -6.70
N ARG A 126 12.49 -14.13 -5.68
CA ARG A 126 12.73 -15.15 -4.66
C ARG A 126 12.62 -16.56 -5.26
N ILE A 127 11.60 -16.80 -6.08
CA ILE A 127 11.39 -18.07 -6.76
C ILE A 127 12.54 -18.40 -7.71
N THR A 128 12.97 -17.44 -8.54
CA THR A 128 14.07 -17.66 -9.50
C THR A 128 15.38 -17.97 -8.78
N GLY A 129 15.65 -17.31 -7.64
CA GLY A 129 16.80 -17.62 -6.80
C GLY A 129 16.78 -19.03 -6.17
N TRP A 130 15.63 -19.70 -6.13
CA TRP A 130 15.50 -21.08 -5.65
C TRP A 130 15.34 -22.11 -6.77
N ASN A 131 14.97 -21.70 -7.99
CA ASN A 131 14.80 -22.61 -9.11
C ASN A 131 16.11 -23.33 -9.51
N SER A 132 17.28 -22.77 -9.16
CA SER A 132 18.57 -23.44 -9.34
C SER A 132 18.83 -24.57 -8.33
N LYS A 133 18.01 -24.69 -7.27
CA LYS A 133 18.14 -25.71 -6.23
C LYS A 133 17.13 -26.83 -6.49
N MET A 134 17.58 -28.08 -6.45
CA MET A 134 16.66 -29.23 -6.47
C MET A 134 15.91 -29.33 -5.13
N LEU A 135 14.70 -28.76 -5.10
CA LEU A 135 13.84 -28.77 -3.92
C LEU A 135 12.80 -29.89 -4.02
N SER A 136 12.62 -30.62 -2.91
CA SER A 136 11.50 -31.55 -2.75
C SER A 136 10.15 -30.82 -2.73
N TYR A 137 9.06 -31.53 -3.01
CA TYR A 137 7.70 -30.96 -2.92
C TYR A 137 7.39 -30.42 -1.52
N GLY A 138 7.82 -31.12 -0.47
CA GLY A 138 7.71 -30.65 0.92
C GLY A 138 8.49 -29.35 1.15
N GLY A 139 9.75 -29.27 0.69
CA GLY A 139 10.55 -28.05 0.80
C GLY A 139 9.92 -26.85 0.07
N LYS A 140 9.36 -27.07 -1.12
CA LYS A 140 8.61 -26.05 -1.85
C LYS A 140 7.36 -25.58 -1.09
N ALA A 141 6.58 -26.51 -0.54
CA ALA A 141 5.41 -26.17 0.27
C ALA A 141 5.79 -25.31 1.48
N THR A 142 6.87 -25.66 2.18
CA THR A 142 7.40 -24.89 3.31
C THR A 142 7.83 -23.48 2.88
N LEU A 143 8.57 -23.34 1.78
CA LEU A 143 8.98 -22.03 1.25
C LEU A 143 7.79 -21.17 0.83
N ILE A 144 6.78 -21.78 0.21
CA ILE A 144 5.53 -21.09 -0.13
C ILE A 144 4.90 -20.55 1.15
N LYS A 145 4.62 -21.43 2.11
CA LYS A 145 3.87 -21.09 3.33
C LYS A 145 4.57 -20.05 4.20
N HIS A 146 5.87 -20.20 4.42
CA HIS A 146 6.60 -19.40 5.40
C HIS A 146 7.30 -18.18 4.80
N VAL A 147 7.63 -18.20 3.51
CA VAL A 147 8.35 -17.09 2.87
C VAL A 147 7.46 -16.38 1.86
N LEU A 148 7.01 -17.07 0.81
CA LEU A 148 6.32 -16.41 -0.30
C LEU A 148 4.95 -15.87 0.09
N GLN A 149 4.21 -16.60 0.94
CA GLN A 149 2.91 -16.14 1.43
C GLN A 149 3.04 -15.02 2.44
N ALA A 150 4.17 -14.87 3.13
CA ALA A 150 4.41 -13.80 4.09
C ALA A 150 4.70 -12.45 3.41
N LEU A 151 5.38 -12.46 2.25
CA LEU A 151 5.73 -11.25 1.49
C LEU A 151 4.53 -10.32 1.20
N PRO A 152 3.40 -10.79 0.65
CA PRO A 152 2.27 -9.91 0.35
C PRO A 152 1.47 -9.48 1.58
N ILE A 153 1.64 -10.11 2.75
CA ILE A 153 0.78 -9.88 3.93
C ILE A 153 0.78 -8.41 4.35
N HIS A 154 1.93 -7.75 4.37
CA HIS A 154 2.00 -6.35 4.77
C HIS A 154 1.13 -5.44 3.88
N ILE A 155 1.17 -5.62 2.55
CA ILE A 155 0.32 -4.88 1.61
C ILE A 155 -1.14 -5.30 1.74
N LEU A 156 -1.44 -6.60 1.80
CA LEU A 156 -2.81 -7.11 1.92
C LEU A 156 -3.49 -6.69 3.23
N SER A 157 -2.71 -6.45 4.28
CA SER A 157 -3.21 -5.98 5.57
C SER A 157 -3.62 -4.51 5.56
N ALA A 158 -3.19 -3.75 4.55
CA ALA A 158 -3.46 -2.31 4.40
C ALA A 158 -4.40 -2.01 3.22
N ILE A 159 -4.25 -2.74 2.12
CA ILE A 159 -4.88 -2.46 0.82
C ILE A 159 -5.52 -3.74 0.28
N SER A 160 -6.66 -3.59 -0.41
CA SER A 160 -7.26 -4.64 -1.22
C SER A 160 -6.81 -4.54 -2.69
N PRO A 161 -5.95 -5.45 -3.19
CA PRO A 161 -5.58 -5.47 -4.60
C PRO A 161 -6.76 -5.91 -5.49
N PRO A 162 -6.72 -5.59 -6.80
CA PRO A 162 -7.63 -6.17 -7.77
C PRO A 162 -7.57 -7.70 -7.75
N SER A 163 -8.71 -8.35 -8.02
CA SER A 163 -8.80 -9.82 -8.04
C SER A 163 -7.83 -10.48 -9.03
N ILE A 164 -7.48 -9.78 -10.11
CA ILE A 164 -6.50 -10.19 -11.11
C ILE A 164 -5.12 -10.38 -10.46
N ILE A 165 -4.69 -9.47 -9.58
CA ILE A 165 -3.40 -9.57 -8.88
C ILE A 165 -3.38 -10.77 -7.94
N LEU A 166 -4.47 -11.01 -7.21
CA LEU A 166 -4.57 -12.17 -6.31
C LEU A 166 -4.51 -13.49 -7.10
N LYS A 167 -5.18 -13.57 -8.25
CA LYS A 167 -5.10 -14.73 -9.17
C LYS A 167 -3.69 -14.91 -9.74
N GLN A 168 -3.04 -13.82 -10.14
CA GLN A 168 -1.68 -13.86 -10.66
C GLN A 168 -0.68 -14.37 -9.62
N LEU A 169 -0.78 -13.88 -8.37
CA LEU A 169 0.03 -14.38 -7.25
C LEU A 169 -0.18 -15.88 -7.04
N GLN A 170 -1.42 -16.35 -7.00
CA GLN A 170 -1.72 -17.78 -6.87
C GLN A 170 -1.16 -18.61 -8.03
N SER A 171 -1.26 -18.13 -9.27
CA SER A 171 -0.67 -18.80 -10.43
C SER A 171 0.84 -18.95 -10.30
N ILE A 172 1.54 -17.89 -9.88
CA ILE A 172 3.00 -17.91 -9.71
C ILE A 172 3.40 -18.92 -8.63
N LEU A 173 2.67 -18.98 -7.51
CA LEU A 173 2.91 -19.96 -6.45
C LEU A 173 2.63 -21.40 -6.91
N ALA A 174 1.57 -21.60 -7.68
CA ALA A 174 1.23 -22.90 -8.26
C ALA A 174 2.30 -23.38 -9.25
N ASP A 175 2.74 -22.50 -10.14
CA ASP A 175 3.80 -22.76 -11.12
C ASP A 175 5.11 -23.15 -10.40
N PHE A 176 5.44 -22.47 -9.30
CA PHE A 176 6.62 -22.82 -8.48
C PHE A 176 6.49 -24.19 -7.81
N PHE A 177 5.33 -24.48 -7.21
CA PHE A 177 5.06 -25.74 -6.52
C PHE A 177 5.18 -26.94 -7.47
N TRP A 178 4.42 -26.93 -8.56
CA TRP A 178 4.43 -28.00 -9.55
C TRP A 178 5.76 -28.06 -10.31
N GLY A 179 6.36 -26.90 -10.56
CA GLY A 179 7.68 -26.76 -11.15
C GLY A 179 7.69 -26.85 -12.67
N TRP A 180 8.90 -26.80 -13.23
CA TRP A 180 9.16 -26.80 -14.67
C TRP A 180 9.96 -28.05 -15.04
N ARG A 181 9.83 -28.52 -16.28
CA ARG A 181 10.64 -29.59 -16.88
C ARG A 181 10.94 -29.20 -18.33
N ASN A 182 12.22 -29.11 -18.70
CA ASN A 182 12.68 -28.74 -20.05
C ASN A 182 11.98 -27.46 -20.57
N ASP A 183 12.00 -26.39 -19.77
CA ASP A 183 11.34 -25.10 -20.04
C ASP A 183 9.82 -25.15 -20.28
N LYS A 184 9.18 -26.29 -20.00
CA LYS A 184 7.73 -26.45 -19.99
C LYS A 184 7.21 -26.55 -18.57
N LYS A 185 6.06 -25.93 -18.31
CA LYS A 185 5.34 -26.10 -17.04
C LYS A 185 4.96 -27.56 -16.85
N LYS A 186 5.22 -28.13 -15.67
CA LYS A 186 4.71 -29.46 -15.33
C LYS A 186 3.18 -29.40 -15.21
N TYR A 187 2.52 -30.52 -15.50
CA TYR A 187 1.08 -30.64 -15.29
C TYR A 187 0.72 -30.38 -13.82
N HIS A 188 -0.32 -29.57 -13.62
CA HIS A 188 -0.89 -29.35 -12.30
C HIS A 188 -1.85 -30.51 -12.00
N TRP A 189 -1.42 -31.45 -11.15
CA TRP A 189 -2.21 -32.63 -10.81
C TRP A 189 -3.43 -32.32 -9.92
N SER A 190 -3.43 -31.16 -9.27
CA SER A 190 -4.55 -30.68 -8.48
C SER A 190 -4.66 -29.16 -8.57
N SER A 191 -5.87 -28.65 -8.41
CA SER A 191 -6.12 -27.20 -8.41
C SER A 191 -5.48 -26.54 -7.20
N TRP A 192 -5.06 -25.28 -7.33
CA TRP A 192 -4.51 -24.53 -6.19
C TRP A 192 -5.51 -24.40 -5.02
N ARG A 193 -6.81 -24.39 -5.34
CA ARG A 193 -7.88 -24.40 -4.34
C ARG A 193 -7.90 -25.72 -3.55
N ASN A 194 -7.75 -26.84 -4.21
CA ASN A 194 -7.70 -28.13 -3.53
C ASN A 194 -6.42 -28.25 -2.68
N LEU A 195 -5.30 -27.75 -3.19
CA LEU A 195 -4.05 -27.69 -2.42
C LEU A 195 -4.15 -26.79 -1.17
N SER A 196 -5.06 -25.81 -1.17
CA SER A 196 -5.20 -24.88 -0.04
C SER A 196 -5.97 -25.41 1.16
N PHE A 197 -6.55 -26.61 1.07
CA PHE A 197 -7.20 -27.25 2.20
C PHE A 197 -6.20 -27.62 3.32
N PRO A 198 -6.66 -27.81 4.56
CA PRO A 198 -5.87 -28.41 5.64
C PRO A 198 -5.27 -29.76 5.26
N TYR A 199 -4.22 -30.19 5.97
CA TYR A 199 -3.59 -31.49 5.74
C TYR A 199 -4.59 -32.64 5.97
N ASP A 200 -5.47 -32.50 6.97
CA ASP A 200 -6.50 -33.48 7.31
C ASP A 200 -7.56 -33.64 6.21
N GLU A 201 -7.70 -32.62 5.34
CA GLU A 201 -8.60 -32.62 4.18
C GLU A 201 -7.87 -32.88 2.85
N GLY A 202 -6.62 -33.37 2.91
CA GLY A 202 -5.83 -33.74 1.73
C GLY A 202 -5.17 -32.56 1.00
N GLY A 203 -5.15 -31.37 1.60
CA GLY A 203 -4.40 -30.23 1.09
C GLY A 203 -2.98 -30.15 1.64
N ILE A 204 -2.25 -29.10 1.27
CA ILE A 204 -0.88 -28.82 1.72
C ILE A 204 -0.81 -27.70 2.76
N GLY A 205 -1.96 -27.25 3.28
CA GLY A 205 -2.04 -26.25 4.36
C GLY A 205 -1.57 -24.85 3.96
N VAL A 206 -1.64 -24.50 2.67
CA VAL A 206 -1.37 -23.14 2.16
C VAL A 206 -2.65 -22.32 2.11
N ARG A 207 -2.61 -21.04 2.45
CA ARG A 207 -3.83 -20.21 2.45
C ARG A 207 -4.11 -19.61 1.07
N LEU A 208 -5.38 -19.47 0.68
CA LEU A 208 -5.73 -18.69 -0.51
C LEU A 208 -5.55 -17.20 -0.23
N MET A 209 -4.78 -16.53 -1.09
CA MET A 209 -4.55 -15.07 -1.01
C MET A 209 -5.84 -14.25 -0.98
N ARG A 210 -6.89 -14.71 -1.66
CA ARG A 210 -8.23 -14.11 -1.60
C ARG A 210 -8.77 -14.10 -0.18
N ASP A 211 -8.76 -15.26 0.48
CA ASP A 211 -9.37 -15.44 1.79
C ASP A 211 -8.58 -14.67 2.85
N VAL A 212 -7.24 -14.65 2.71
CA VAL A 212 -6.37 -13.81 3.56
C VAL A 212 -6.70 -12.32 3.39
N CYS A 213 -6.84 -11.84 2.15
CA CYS A 213 -7.19 -10.46 1.86
C CYS A 213 -8.58 -10.11 2.44
N GLN A 214 -9.57 -10.98 2.25
CA GLN A 214 -10.92 -10.80 2.79
C GLN A 214 -10.92 -10.77 4.32
N ALA A 215 -10.17 -11.66 4.97
CA ALA A 215 -10.03 -11.66 6.43
C ALA A 215 -9.43 -10.34 6.94
N PHE A 216 -8.42 -9.78 6.26
CA PHE A 216 -7.86 -8.48 6.62
C PHE A 216 -8.86 -7.34 6.44
N GLN A 217 -9.63 -7.34 5.35
CA GLN A 217 -10.68 -6.33 5.13
C GLN A 217 -11.73 -6.37 6.24
N LEU A 218 -12.20 -7.56 6.61
CA LEU A 218 -13.16 -7.74 7.69
C LEU A 218 -12.59 -7.26 9.03
N LYS A 219 -11.31 -7.59 9.31
CA LYS A 219 -10.60 -7.10 10.50
C LYS A 219 -10.49 -5.58 10.54
N GLN A 220 -10.13 -4.94 9.42
CA GLN A 220 -10.06 -3.49 9.31
C GLN A 220 -11.43 -2.85 9.52
N TRP A 221 -12.47 -3.36 8.86
CA TRP A 221 -13.83 -2.88 9.00
C TRP A 221 -14.35 -3.00 10.43
N TRP A 222 -14.10 -4.14 11.08
CA TRP A 222 -14.45 -4.34 12.48
C TRP A 222 -13.73 -3.34 13.39
N THR A 223 -12.42 -3.16 13.17
CA THR A 223 -11.62 -2.20 13.95
C THR A 223 -12.14 -0.78 13.79
N PHE A 224 -12.46 -0.39 12.56
CA PHE A 224 -13.01 0.93 12.24
C PHE A 224 -14.37 1.18 12.91
N ARG A 225 -15.21 0.14 13.04
CA ARG A 225 -16.53 0.26 13.70
C ARG A 225 -16.47 0.18 15.21
N SER A 226 -15.57 -0.63 15.76
CA SER A 226 -15.52 -0.93 17.21
C SER A 226 -14.63 0.02 17.99
N LYS A 227 -13.63 0.63 17.36
CA LYS A 227 -12.71 1.56 18.00
C LYS A 227 -13.00 2.99 17.55
N GLN A 228 -12.76 3.95 18.44
CA GLN A 228 -12.77 5.37 18.10
C GLN A 228 -11.47 5.70 17.34
N THR A 229 -11.44 5.35 16.05
CA THR A 229 -10.24 5.46 15.19
C THR A 229 -10.08 6.81 14.49
N LEU A 230 -10.99 7.76 14.75
CA LEU A 230 -11.02 9.08 14.12
C LEU A 230 -11.47 10.16 15.12
#